data_AF-A0A2H0NI57-F1
#
_entry.id   AF-A0A2H0NI57-F1
#
_cell.length_a   1.000
_cell.length_b   1.000
_cell.length_c   1.000
_cell.angle_alpha   90.00
_cell.angle_beta   90.00
_cell.angle_gamma   90.00
#
_symmetry.space_group_name_H-M   'P 1'
#
loop_
_entity.id
_entity.type
_entity.pdbx_description
1 polymer ?
#
loop_
_entity_poly.entity_id
_entity_poly.type
_entity_poly.pdbx_seq_one_letter_code
_entity_poly.pdbx_strand_id
1 'polypeptide(L)'
;MKLKFFVYCSDEEKIIKDIIIAASAHGAGIYGNYSQVAFITHGEGNWKSEKGAQPFQGIVGEVTKAPVARIEMTCLSKNAKQIERAIKQIHPWEQVDIEFFRIEEI
;
A
#
# COMPACT_ATOMS: atom_id res chain seq x y z
N MET A 1 -1.24 5.57 -20.35
CA MET A 1 -1.75 6.38 -19.22
C MET A 1 -0.99 6.02 -17.95
N LYS A 2 -0.52 7.04 -17.23
CA LYS A 2 0.16 6.93 -15.95
C LYS A 2 -0.85 7.03 -14.80
N LEU A 3 -0.61 6.27 -13.76
CA LEU A 3 -1.39 6.27 -12.53
C LEU A 3 -0.48 6.61 -11.37
N LYS A 4 -1.03 7.25 -10.36
CA LYS A 4 -0.49 7.27 -9.00
C LYS A 4 -1.38 6.40 -8.14
N PHE A 5 -0.81 5.57 -7.29
CA PHE A 5 -1.58 4.79 -6.33
C PHE A 5 -1.03 4.97 -4.93
N PHE A 6 -1.87 4.65 -3.95
CA PHE A 6 -1.42 4.52 -2.58
C PHE A 6 -2.02 3.31 -1.90
N VAL A 7 -1.27 2.80 -0.90
CA VAL A 7 -1.66 1.70 -0.03
C VAL A 7 -1.25 2.04 1.40
N TYR A 8 -2.10 1.68 2.36
CA TYR A 8 -1.82 1.82 3.79
C TYR A 8 -1.33 0.48 4.35
N CYS A 9 -0.38 0.51 5.27
CA CYS A 9 0.14 -0.66 5.97
C CYS A 9 0.54 -0.33 7.42
N SER A 10 0.91 -1.36 8.19
CA SER A 10 1.55 -1.18 9.50
C SER A 10 2.86 -0.38 9.32
N ASP A 11 3.15 0.55 10.23
CA ASP A 11 4.38 1.35 10.17
C ASP A 11 5.61 0.55 10.65
N GLU A 12 5.93 -0.50 9.91
CA GLU A 12 7.08 -1.36 10.14
C GLU A 12 7.96 -1.31 8.89
N GLU A 13 9.24 -0.98 9.08
CA GLU A 13 10.20 -0.79 7.99
C GLU A 13 10.23 -1.99 7.02
N LYS A 14 10.17 -3.21 7.55
CA LYS A 14 10.17 -4.43 6.75
C LYS A 14 8.94 -4.52 5.84
N ILE A 15 7.74 -4.25 6.38
CA ILE A 15 6.48 -4.32 5.61
C ILE A 15 6.50 -3.26 4.52
N ILE A 16 6.90 -2.04 4.86
CA ILE A 16 6.99 -0.92 3.90
C ILE A 16 7.93 -1.30 2.75
N LYS A 17 9.12 -1.80 3.08
CA LYS A 17 10.12 -2.22 2.11
C LYS A 17 9.62 -3.36 1.21
N ASP A 18 8.98 -4.38 1.79
CA ASP A 18 8.49 -5.53 1.05
C ASP A 18 7.37 -5.13 0.06
N ILE A 19 6.48 -4.22 0.45
CA ILE A 19 5.44 -3.65 -0.44
C ILE A 19 6.07 -2.89 -1.60
N ILE A 20 7.06 -2.04 -1.34
CA ILE A 20 7.76 -1.26 -2.38
C ILE A 20 8.46 -2.20 -3.37
N ILE A 21 9.16 -3.22 -2.87
CA ILE A 21 9.84 -4.22 -3.71
C ILE A 21 8.83 -4.99 -4.57
N ALA A 22 7.75 -5.49 -3.97
CA ALA A 22 6.71 -6.24 -4.68
C ALA A 22 6.06 -5.41 -5.78
N ALA A 23 5.71 -4.16 -5.50
CA ALA A 23 5.15 -3.26 -6.50
C ALA A 23 6.16 -2.93 -7.62
N SER A 24 7.42 -2.69 -7.26
CA SER A 24 8.49 -2.34 -8.21
C SER A 24 8.86 -3.47 -9.16
N ALA A 25 8.78 -4.73 -8.69
CA ALA A 25 8.97 -5.91 -9.53
C ALA A 25 7.97 -5.97 -10.71
N HIS A 26 6.83 -5.27 -10.59
CA HIS A 26 5.80 -5.15 -11.62
C HIS A 26 5.74 -3.75 -12.27
N GLY A 27 6.80 -2.96 -12.11
CA GLY A 27 6.98 -1.69 -12.80
C GLY A 27 6.30 -0.49 -12.14
N ALA A 28 6.04 -0.54 -10.82
CA ALA A 28 5.79 0.67 -10.04
C ALA A 28 7.10 1.41 -9.75
N GLY A 29 7.03 2.74 -9.55
CA GLY A 29 8.14 3.53 -9.03
C GLY A 29 9.35 3.62 -9.96
N ILE A 30 9.14 3.57 -11.28
CA ILE A 30 10.21 3.73 -12.28
C ILE A 30 10.22 5.18 -12.79
N TYR A 31 11.36 5.84 -12.63
CA TYR A 31 11.60 7.21 -13.11
C TYR A 31 12.96 7.26 -13.79
N GLY A 32 13.01 7.19 -15.13
CA GLY A 32 14.29 7.10 -15.84
C GLY A 32 15.13 5.92 -15.35
N ASN A 33 16.32 6.21 -14.80
CA ASN A 33 17.26 5.20 -14.26
C ASN A 33 17.03 4.88 -12.76
N TYR A 34 15.94 5.37 -12.16
CA TYR A 34 15.59 5.11 -10.77
C TYR A 34 14.46 4.08 -10.70
N SER A 35 14.58 3.14 -9.75
CA SER A 35 13.56 2.14 -9.42
C SER A 35 13.22 2.23 -7.94
N GLN A 36 12.11 1.61 -7.53
CA GLN A 36 11.62 1.66 -6.13
C GLN A 36 11.33 3.07 -5.63
N VAL A 37 11.02 4.01 -6.54
CA VAL A 37 10.64 5.37 -6.15
C VAL A 37 9.25 5.33 -5.52
N ALA A 38 9.22 5.62 -4.22
CA ALA A 38 8.02 5.70 -3.41
C ALA A 38 8.08 6.95 -2.51
N PHE A 39 6.93 7.51 -2.20
CA PHE A 39 6.77 8.51 -1.15
C PHE A 39 6.05 7.85 0.03
N ILE A 40 6.55 8.06 1.25
CA ILE A 40 6.05 7.41 2.46
C ILE A 40 5.59 8.50 3.42
N THR A 41 4.37 8.38 3.93
CA THR A 41 3.83 9.24 4.99
C THR A 41 3.48 8.39 6.20
N HIS A 42 4.02 8.74 7.36
CA HIS A 42 3.75 8.08 8.63
C HIS A 42 2.59 8.79 9.36
N GLY A 43 1.73 8.04 10.05
CA GLY A 43 0.57 8.57 10.76
C GLY A 43 -0.02 7.60 11.78
N GLU A 44 -1.22 7.92 12.28
CA GLU A 44 -2.00 7.08 13.20
C GLU A 44 -3.24 6.54 12.48
N GLY A 45 -3.40 5.22 12.48
CA GLY A 45 -4.64 4.55 12.09
C GLY A 45 -5.59 4.45 13.27
N ASN A 46 -6.90 4.49 12.99
CA ASN A 46 -7.95 4.31 13.99
C ASN A 46 -9.06 3.45 13.40
N TRP A 47 -9.27 2.26 13.92
CA TRP A 47 -10.30 1.34 13.45
C TRP A 47 -10.92 0.55 14.58
N LYS A 48 -12.11 0.00 14.35
CA LYS A 48 -12.76 -0.97 15.22
C LYS A 48 -13.02 -2.22 14.41
N SER A 49 -12.46 -3.35 14.83
CA SER A 49 -12.67 -4.63 14.17
C SER A 49 -14.00 -5.21 14.63
N GLU A 50 -14.90 -5.52 13.69
CA GLU A 50 -16.23 -6.06 14.01
C GLU A 50 -16.22 -7.60 14.14
N LYS A 51 -17.29 -8.17 14.70
CA LYS A 51 -17.42 -9.62 14.89
C LYS A 51 -17.19 -10.36 13.57
N GLY A 52 -16.23 -11.28 13.57
CA GLY A 52 -15.85 -12.10 12.41
C GLY A 52 -14.58 -11.64 11.70
N ALA A 53 -14.06 -10.44 12.01
CA ALA A 53 -12.77 -9.98 11.49
C ALA A 53 -11.59 -10.76 12.11
N GLN A 54 -10.51 -10.90 11.34
CA GLN A 54 -9.22 -11.40 11.81
C GLN A 54 -8.18 -10.28 11.73
N PRO A 55 -8.23 -9.31 12.66
CA PRO A 55 -7.36 -8.15 12.57
C PRO A 55 -5.89 -8.54 12.75
N PHE A 56 -5.04 -7.99 11.89
CA PHE A 56 -3.59 -8.08 12.07
C PHE A 56 -3.14 -7.49 13.42
N GLN A 57 -3.77 -6.39 13.83
CA GLN A 57 -3.54 -5.75 15.13
C GLN A 57 -4.88 -5.32 15.76
N GLY A 58 -4.96 -5.46 17.09
CA GLY A 58 -6.11 -5.03 17.88
C GLY A 58 -6.99 -6.17 18.38
N ILE A 59 -8.03 -5.82 19.11
CA ILE A 59 -9.00 -6.76 19.68
C ILE A 59 -10.36 -6.53 19.02
N VAL A 60 -11.01 -7.62 18.58
CA VAL A 60 -12.36 -7.57 17.99
C VAL A 60 -13.34 -6.97 19.00
N GLY A 61 -14.10 -5.96 18.56
CA GLY A 61 -15.07 -5.23 19.37
C GLY A 61 -14.50 -3.96 20.04
N GLU A 62 -13.19 -3.72 19.96
CA GLU A 62 -12.54 -2.55 20.57
C GLU A 62 -11.94 -1.61 19.50
N VAL A 63 -11.88 -0.31 19.84
CA VAL A 63 -11.18 0.66 19.01
C VAL A 63 -9.68 0.46 19.18
N THR A 64 -9.00 0.24 18.08
CA THR A 64 -7.54 0.13 17.99
C THR A 64 -6.97 1.38 17.35
N LYS A 65 -5.90 1.89 17.95
CA LYS A 65 -5.06 2.94 17.39
C LYS A 65 -3.63 2.44 17.26
N ALA A 66 -2.99 2.71 16.13
CA ALA A 66 -1.64 2.25 15.87
C ALA A 66 -0.91 3.13 14.85
N PRO A 67 0.43 3.14 14.87
CA PRO A 67 1.22 3.67 13.78
C PRO A 67 0.90 2.99 12.44
N VAL A 68 0.69 3.79 11.39
CA VAL A 68 0.47 3.32 10.01
C VAL A 68 1.32 4.12 9.04
N ALA A 69 1.69 3.50 7.93
CA ALA A 69 2.37 4.15 6.82
C ALA A 69 1.50 4.13 5.56
N ARG A 70 1.42 5.27 4.85
CA ARG A 70 0.90 5.37 3.49
C ARG A 70 2.06 5.37 2.51
N ILE A 71 2.07 4.41 1.60
CA ILE A 71 3.05 4.29 0.52
C ILE A 71 2.40 4.78 -0.77
N GLU A 72 3.05 5.71 -1.47
CA GLU A 72 2.58 6.24 -2.74
C GLU A 72 3.60 5.98 -3.85
N MET A 73 3.14 5.44 -4.99
CA MET A 73 4.00 5.17 -6.14
C MET A 73 3.28 5.48 -7.45
N THR A 74 4.02 5.64 -8.54
CA THR A 74 3.43 5.73 -9.88
C THR A 74 3.63 4.46 -10.68
N CYS A 75 2.73 4.20 -11.62
CA CYS A 75 2.85 3.08 -12.55
C CYS A 75 2.15 3.37 -13.88
N LEU A 76 2.37 2.51 -14.87
CA LEU A 76 1.54 2.50 -16.07
C LEU A 76 0.24 1.74 -15.78
N SER A 77 -0.89 2.25 -16.26
CA SER A 77 -2.22 1.60 -16.15
C SER A 77 -2.26 0.12 -16.52
N LYS A 78 -1.49 -0.32 -17.53
CA LYS A 78 -1.38 -1.73 -17.92
C LYS A 78 -0.79 -2.64 -16.82
N ASN A 79 -0.02 -2.08 -15.88
CA ASN A 79 0.62 -2.81 -14.79
C ASN A 79 -0.25 -2.83 -13.51
N ALA A 80 -1.28 -1.97 -13.41
CA ALA A 80 -2.01 -1.72 -12.18
C ALA A 80 -2.57 -3.00 -11.53
N LYS A 81 -3.22 -3.87 -12.32
CA LYS A 81 -3.78 -5.14 -11.83
C LYS A 81 -2.71 -6.10 -11.29
N GLN A 82 -1.52 -6.11 -11.88
CA GLN A 82 -0.44 -6.99 -11.42
C GLN A 82 0.19 -6.45 -10.14
N ILE A 83 0.39 -5.13 -10.07
CA ILE A 83 0.87 -4.44 -8.87
C ILE A 83 -0.11 -4.66 -7.70
N GLU A 84 -1.41 -4.48 -7.93
CA GLU A 84 -2.45 -4.71 -6.91
C GLU A 84 -2.38 -6.13 -6.34
N ARG A 85 -2.29 -7.13 -7.21
CA ARG A 85 -2.17 -8.54 -6.80
C ARG A 85 -0.91 -8.81 -6.00
N ALA A 86 0.23 -8.28 -6.44
CA ALA A 86 1.51 -8.49 -5.77
C ALA A 86 1.53 -7.87 -4.37
N ILE A 87 0.97 -6.67 -4.21
CA ILE A 87 0.83 -6.04 -2.90
C ILE A 87 -0.11 -6.86 -2.03
N LYS A 88 -1.29 -7.25 -2.52
CA LYS A 88 -2.27 -8.05 -1.75
C LYS A 88 -1.73 -9.40 -1.28
N GLN A 89 -0.81 -10.02 -2.02
CA GLN A 89 -0.22 -11.32 -1.65
C GLN A 89 0.72 -11.26 -0.45
N ILE A 90 1.38 -10.13 -0.23
CA ILE A 90 2.39 -9.97 0.82
C ILE A 90 1.90 -9.09 1.97
N HIS A 91 0.77 -8.40 1.78
CA HIS A 91 0.23 -7.51 2.78
C HIS A 91 -0.30 -8.29 3.99
N PRO A 92 -0.01 -7.85 5.22
CA PRO A 92 -0.42 -8.58 6.43
C PRO A 92 -1.90 -8.42 6.77
N TRP A 93 -2.55 -7.35 6.29
CA TRP A 93 -3.96 -7.10 6.59
C TRP A 93 -4.88 -7.99 5.75
N GLU A 94 -5.95 -8.46 6.37
CA GLU A 94 -6.98 -9.28 5.73
C GLU A 94 -7.64 -8.58 4.53
N GLN A 95 -7.95 -7.29 4.70
CA GLN A 95 -8.51 -6.42 3.66
C GLN A 95 -7.50 -5.33 3.34
N VAL A 96 -7.21 -5.17 2.04
CA VAL A 96 -6.21 -4.23 1.54
C VAL A 96 -6.83 -3.42 0.42
N ASP A 97 -7.01 -2.14 0.68
CA ASP A 97 -7.47 -1.19 -0.31
C ASP A 97 -6.28 -0.47 -0.94
N ILE A 98 -6.27 -0.45 -2.26
CA ILE A 98 -5.25 0.22 -3.07
C ILE A 98 -6.00 1.13 -4.02
N GLU A 99 -5.79 2.44 -3.87
CA GLU A 99 -6.51 3.43 -4.65
C GLU A 99 -5.63 3.91 -5.80
N PHE A 100 -6.17 3.91 -7.03
CA PHE A 100 -5.45 4.33 -8.23
C PHE A 100 -6.08 5.59 -8.82
N PHE A 101 -5.26 6.62 -9.01
CA PHE A 101 -5.64 7.91 -9.57
C PHE A 101 -4.96 8.10 -10.92
N ARG A 102 -5.73 8.50 -11.92
CA ARG A 102 -5.17 8.99 -13.17
C ARG A 102 -4.42 10.29 -12.89
N ILE A 103 -3.19 10.37 -13.38
CA ILE A 103 -2.44 11.61 -13.37
C ILE A 103 -2.30 12.12 -14.80
N GLU A 104 -2.45 13.43 -14.96
CA GLU A 104 -2.20 14.12 -16.22
C GLU A 104 -0.78 14.66 -16.21
N GLU A 105 -0.10 14.51 -17.35
CA GLU A 105 1.19 15.14 -17.59
C GLU A 105 0.91 16.41 -18.39
N ILE A 106 1.50 17.52 -17.96
CA ILE A 106 1.39 18.84 -18.60
C ILE A 106 2.42 18.93 -19.72
#